data_AF-A0A317SX71-F1
#
_entry.id   AF-A0A317SX71-F1
#
_cell.length_a   1.000
_cell.length_b   1.000
_cell.length_c   1.000
_cell.angle_alpha   90.00
_cell.angle_beta   90.00
_cell.angle_gamma   90.00
#
_symmetry.space_group_name_H-M   'P 1'
#
loop_
_entity.id
_entity.type
_entity.pdbx_description
1 polymer ?
#
loop_
_entity_poly.entity_id
_entity_poly.type
_entity_poly.pdbx_seq_one_letter_code
_entity_poly.pdbx_strand_id
1 'polypeptide(L)' 'WQPDESVNRCPICHNVFTFFNRRHHCRKCGRVVCNPCSPHRITIPKAFVVR' A
#
# COMPACT_ATOMS: atom_id res chain seq x y z
N TRP A 1 6.37 8.08 -2.93
CA TRP A 1 5.74 7.18 -1.94
C TRP A 1 4.65 7.96 -1.20
N GLN A 2 3.44 7.41 -0.95
CA GLN A 2 2.39 8.14 -0.22
C GLN A 2 2.64 8.17 1.30
N PRO A 3 2.52 9.33 1.99
CA PRO A 3 2.68 9.42 3.44
C PRO A 3 1.62 8.63 4.22
N ASP A 4 2.02 7.94 5.27
CA ASP A 4 1.13 7.08 6.05
C ASP A 4 0.09 7.88 6.85
N GLU A 5 0.45 9.08 7.32
CA GLU A 5 -0.48 9.94 8.06
C GLU A 5 -1.62 10.46 7.16
N SER A 6 -1.42 10.47 5.84
CA SER A 6 -2.43 10.90 4.87
C SER A 6 -3.52 9.87 4.62
N VAL A 7 -3.38 8.63 5.15
CA VAL A 7 -4.30 7.52 4.84
C VAL A 7 -4.73 6.76 6.09
N ASN A 8 -6.01 6.88 6.41
CA ASN A 8 -6.64 6.19 7.54
C ASN A 8 -7.42 4.93 7.13
N ARG A 9 -7.75 4.79 5.84
CA ARG A 9 -8.52 3.67 5.29
C ARG A 9 -7.91 3.16 4.00
N CYS A 10 -8.01 1.85 3.74
CA CYS A 10 -7.61 1.29 2.46
C CYS A 10 -8.45 1.92 1.33
N PRO A 11 -7.84 2.44 0.25
CA PRO A 11 -8.59 3.05 -0.85
C PRO A 11 -9.35 2.04 -1.72
N ILE A 12 -9.11 0.74 -1.52
CA ILE A 12 -9.73 -0.35 -2.29
C ILE A 12 -10.93 -0.96 -1.54
N CYS A 13 -10.74 -1.31 -0.26
CA CYS A 13 -11.79 -1.97 0.53
C CYS A 13 -12.35 -1.11 1.67
N HIS A 14 -11.85 0.12 1.86
CA HIS A 14 -12.31 1.10 2.86
C HIS A 14 -12.17 0.68 4.34
N ASN A 15 -11.57 -0.48 4.62
CA ASN A 15 -11.22 -0.89 5.97
C ASN A 15 -10.23 0.08 6.61
N VAL A 16 -10.48 0.42 7.87
CA VAL A 16 -9.62 1.29 8.68
C VAL A 16 -8.30 0.59 8.97
N PHE A 17 -7.20 1.31 8.85
CA PHE A 17 -5.90 0.81 9.29
C PHE A 17 -5.83 0.79 10.81
N THR A 18 -5.39 -0.33 11.36
CA THR A 18 -5.25 -0.55 12.80
C THR A 18 -3.89 -1.20 13.09
N PHE A 19 -3.59 -1.47 14.35
CA PHE A 19 -2.37 -2.19 14.71
C PHE A 19 -2.28 -3.59 14.05
N PHE A 20 -3.42 -4.24 13.84
CA PHE A 20 -3.53 -5.55 13.18
C PHE A 20 -3.73 -5.43 11.66
N ASN A 21 -4.51 -4.45 11.18
CA ASN A 21 -4.65 -4.16 9.76
C ASN A 21 -3.65 -3.07 9.34
N ARG A 22 -2.41 -3.48 9.08
CA ARG A 22 -1.29 -2.57 8.83
C ARG A 22 -1.33 -1.96 7.42
N ARG A 23 -0.66 -0.81 7.29
CA ARG A 23 -0.45 -0.11 6.02
C ARG A 23 0.62 -0.82 5.19
N HIS A 24 0.38 -0.94 3.88
CA HIS A 24 1.33 -1.50 2.92
C HIS A 24 1.37 -0.62 1.67
N HIS A 25 2.56 -0.26 1.20
CA HIS A 25 2.65 0.51 -0.04
C HIS A 25 2.71 -0.37 -1.29
N CYS A 26 2.00 0.00 -2.34
CA CYS A 26 2.24 -0.63 -3.62
C CYS A 26 3.55 -0.10 -4.22
N ARG A 27 4.52 -0.96 -4.50
CA ARG A 27 5.85 -0.54 -5.02
C ARG A 27 5.78 -0.04 -6.48
N LYS A 28 4.70 -0.36 -7.20
CA LYS A 28 4.41 0.10 -8.57
C LYS A 28 3.75 1.48 -8.64
N CYS A 29 2.93 1.85 -7.65
CA CYS A 29 2.15 3.11 -7.70
C CYS A 29 2.30 4.01 -6.46
N GLY A 30 2.99 3.56 -5.41
CA GLY A 30 3.27 4.31 -4.20
C GLY A 30 2.12 4.46 -3.21
N ARG A 31 0.90 4.01 -3.55
CA ARG A 31 -0.29 4.14 -2.69
C ARG A 31 -0.25 3.22 -1.46
N VAL A 32 -0.84 3.68 -0.36
CA VAL A 32 -1.07 2.88 0.85
C VAL A 32 -2.33 2.01 0.67
N VAL A 33 -2.19 0.70 0.89
CA VAL A 33 -3.27 -0.31 0.81
C VAL A 33 -3.13 -1.31 1.97
N CYS A 34 -4.14 -2.14 2.22
CA CYS A 34 -4.06 -3.23 3.20
C CYS A 34 -3.50 -4.53 2.59
N ASN A 35 -3.07 -5.47 3.44
CA ASN A 35 -2.51 -6.75 2.99
C ASN A 35 -3.46 -7.54 2.07
N PRO A 36 -4.76 -7.70 2.39
CA PRO A 36 -5.70 -8.40 1.52
C PRO A 36 -5.88 -7.77 0.12
N CYS A 37 -5.71 -6.45 0.01
CA CYS A 37 -5.82 -5.74 -1.27
C CYS A 37 -4.51 -5.65 -2.05
N SER A 38 -3.41 -6.21 -1.52
CA SER A 38 -2.13 -6.35 -2.21
C SER A 38 -1.51 -7.73 -1.93
N PRO A 39 -2.18 -8.83 -2.28
CA PRO A 39 -1.72 -10.18 -1.94
C PRO A 39 -0.52 -10.62 -2.80
N HIS A 40 -0.41 -10.11 -4.02
CA HIS A 40 0.62 -10.51 -4.96
C HIS A 40 1.92 -9.71 -4.77
N ARG A 41 3.04 -10.40 -4.91
CA ARG A 41 4.38 -9.83 -4.90
C ARG A 41 5.06 -10.16 -6.22
N ILE A 42 5.69 -9.16 -6.82
CA ILE A 42 6.48 -9.30 -8.05
C ILE A 42 7.78 -8.53 -7.90
N THR A 43 8.83 -8.99 -8.59
CA THR A 43 10.07 -8.23 -8.72
C THR A 43 9.85 -7.11 -9.72
N ILE A 44 9.87 -5.87 -9.24
CA ILE A 44 9.74 -4.69 -10.09
C ILE A 44 11.15 -4.22 -10.47
N PRO A 45 11.49 -4.06 -11.76
CA PRO A 45 12.75 -3.46 -12.16
C PRO A 45 12.90 -2.08 -11.51
N LYS A 46 14.11 -1.74 -11.06
CA LYS A 46 14.37 -0.51 -10.30
C LYS A 46 13.86 0.77 -10.97
N ALA A 47 13.82 0.79 -12.31
CA ALA A 47 13.31 1.90 -13.11
C ALA A 47 11.81 2.19 -12.90
N PHE A 48 11.03 1.21 -12.45
CA PHE A 48 9.57 1.32 -12.27
C PHE A 48 9.13 1.35 -10.80
N VAL A 49 10.09 1.34 -9.86
CA VAL A 49 9.77 1.46 -8.42
C VAL A 49 9.50 2.92 -8.11
N VAL A 50 8.33 3.19 -7.51
CA VAL A 50 7.99 4.54 -7.06
C VAL A 50 8.86 4.90 -5.85
N ARG A 51 9.62 6.00 -5.97
CA ARG A 51 10.36 6.62 -4.87
C ARG A 51 9.46 7.54 -4.06
#